data_AF-A0A6I2RTQ0-F1
#
_entry.id   AF-A0A6I2RTQ0-F1
#
_cell.length_a   1.000
_cell.length_b   1.000
_cell.length_c   1.000
_cell.angle_alpha   90.00
_cell.angle_beta   90.00
_cell.angle_gamma   90.00
#
_symmetry.space_group_name_H-M   'P 1'
#
loop_
_entity.id
_entity.type
_entity.pdbx_description
1 polymer ?
#
loop_
_entity_poly.entity_id
_entity_poly.type
_entity_poly.pdbx_seq_one_letter_code
_entity_poly.pdbx_strand_id
1 'polypeptide(L)' 'MKARDYLWCALHLALDREEELARLCPACRSEAAEERCPACGALRTETAAGQNAAFDEARFERLKRGESG' A
#
# COMPACT_ATOMS: atom_id res chain seq x y z
N MET A 1 -2.78 17.94 16.74
CA MET A 1 -3.44 16.65 16.45
C MET A 1 -3.04 15.66 17.54
N LYS A 2 -4.00 15.03 18.22
CA LYS A 2 -3.78 14.05 19.29
C LYS A 2 -3.89 12.63 18.73
N ALA A 3 -3.36 11.64 19.44
CA ALA A 3 -3.47 10.22 19.04
C ALA A 3 -4.91 9.79 18.71
N ARG A 4 -5.88 10.28 19.48
CA ARG A 4 -7.32 10.10 19.23
C ARG A 4 -7.77 10.61 17.85
N ASP A 5 -7.24 11.74 17.39
CA ASP A 5 -7.62 12.33 16.11
C ASP A 5 -7.13 11.45 14.96
N TYR A 6 -5.91 10.89 15.08
CA TYR A 6 -5.38 9.93 14.11
C TYR A 6 -6.22 8.65 14.06
N LEU A 7 -6.63 8.12 15.22
CA LEU A 7 -7.50 6.94 15.29
C LEU A 7 -8.85 7.21 14.64
N TRP A 8 -9.45 8.36 14.93
CA TRP A 8 -10.71 8.78 14.34
C TRP A 8 -10.60 8.88 12.80
N CYS A 9 -9.56 9.55 12.29
CA CYS A 9 -9.35 9.65 10.85
C CYS A 9 -9.12 8.29 10.19
N ALA A 10 -8.32 7.41 10.79
CA ALA A 10 -8.05 6.08 10.25
C ALA A 10 -9.33 5.22 10.21
N LEU A 11 -10.15 5.28 11.27
CA LEU A 11 -11.42 4.58 11.33
C LEU A 11 -12.38 5.09 10.25
N HIS A 12 -12.53 6.41 10.13
CA HIS A 12 -13.43 6.98 9.12
C HIS A 12 -12.97 6.69 7.69
N LEU A 13 -11.65 6.71 7.42
CA LEU A 13 -11.13 6.32 6.12
C LEU A 13 -11.47 4.86 5.77
N ALA A 14 -11.45 3.96 6.75
CA ALA A 14 -11.85 2.56 6.55
C ALA A 14 -13.35 2.44 6.28
N LEU A 15 -14.19 3.13 7.05
CA LEU A 15 -15.65 3.11 6.89
C LEU A 15 -16.10 3.70 5.55
N ASP A 16 -15.53 4.84 5.15
CA ASP A 16 -15.84 5.48 3.87
C ASP A 16 -15.53 4.52 2.70
N ARG A 17 -14.41 3.79 2.79
CA ARG A 17 -14.02 2.79 1.80
C ARG A 17 -15.01 1.62 1.73
N GLU A 18 -15.53 1.16 2.87
CA GLU A 18 -16.56 0.12 2.93
C GLU A 18 -17.87 0.59 2.28
N GLU A 19 -18.30 1.82 2.54
CA GLU A 19 -19.49 2.40 1.90
C GLU A 19 -19.33 2.53 0.38
N GLU A 20 -18.16 2.96 -0.10
CA GLU A 20 -17.87 3.03 -1.53
C GLU A 20 -17.95 1.65 -2.19
N LEU A 21 -17.36 0.62 -1.57
CA LEU A 21 -17.49 -0.76 -2.04
C LEU A 21 -18.94 -1.22 -2.06
N ALA A 22 -19.72 -0.87 -1.04
CA ALA A 22 -21.13 -1.22 -0.92
C ALA A 22 -21.96 -0.74 -2.10
N ARG A 23 -21.61 0.41 -2.70
CA ARG A 23 -22.31 1.00 -3.85
C ARG A 23 -22.01 0.30 -5.19
N LEU A 24 -20.94 -0.49 -5.27
CA LEU A 24 -20.55 -1.19 -6.49
C LEU A 24 -21.37 -2.47 -6.71
N CYS A 25 -21.60 -2.81 -7.98
CA CYS A 25 -22.13 -4.12 -8.36
C CYS A 25 -21.14 -5.25 -7.98
N PRO A 26 -21.57 -6.52 -7.92
CA PRO A 26 -20.70 -7.62 -7.51
C PRO A 26 -19.40 -7.75 -8.33
N ALA A 27 -19.45 -7.53 -9.64
CA ALA A 27 -18.27 -7.62 -10.51
C ALA A 27 -17.25 -6.51 -10.19
N CYS A 28 -17.67 -5.25 -10.18
CA CYS A 28 -16.79 -4.12 -9.89
C CYS A 28 -16.25 -4.17 -8.46
N ARG A 29 -17.00 -4.73 -7.50
CA ARG A 29 -16.52 -4.95 -6.14
C ARG A 29 -15.38 -5.97 -6.09
N SER A 30 -15.49 -7.06 -6.83
CA SER A 30 -14.43 -8.08 -6.92
C SER A 30 -13.16 -7.49 -7.53
N GLU A 31 -13.26 -6.72 -8.62
CA GLU A 31 -12.12 -6.03 -9.23
C GLU A 31 -11.46 -5.03 -8.27
N ALA A 32 -12.26 -4.29 -7.49
CA ALA A 32 -11.75 -3.33 -6.51
C ALA A 32 -11.10 -3.97 -5.28
N ALA A 33 -11.29 -5.27 -5.06
CA ALA A 33 -10.63 -6.05 -4.00
C ALA A 33 -9.27 -6.61 -4.46
N GLU A 34 -8.95 -6.55 -5.76
CA GLU A 34 -7.66 -7.01 -6.29
C GLU A 34 -6.52 -6.09 -5.84
N GLU A 35 -5.43 -6.69 -5.36
CA GLU A 35 -4.24 -5.92 -5.03
C GLU A 35 -3.58 -5.36 -6.30
N ARG A 36 -3.38 -4.05 -6.35
CA ARG A 36 -2.77 -3.34 -7.48
C ARG A 36 -1.58 -2.51 -7.03
N CYS A 37 -0.62 -2.31 -7.93
CA CYS A 37 0.55 -1.48 -7.68
C CYS A 37 0.11 -0.02 -7.46
N PRO A 38 0.42 0.62 -6.32
CA PRO A 38 0.02 2.01 -6.07
C PRO A 38 0.71 3.00 -7.02
N ALA A 39 1.81 2.61 -7.67
CA ALA A 39 2.53 3.47 -8.61
C ALA A 39 1.97 3.41 -10.05
N CYS A 40 1.56 2.24 -10.54
CA CYS A 40 1.16 2.05 -11.95
C CYS A 40 -0.19 1.37 -12.18
N GLY A 41 -0.88 0.91 -11.13
CA GLY A 41 -2.21 0.28 -11.22
C GLY A 41 -2.22 -1.16 -11.76
N ALA A 42 -1.06 -1.71 -12.13
CA ALA A 42 -0.95 -3.10 -12.56
C ALA A 42 -1.33 -4.06 -11.43
N LEU A 43 -1.92 -5.20 -11.78
CA LEU A 43 -2.21 -6.27 -10.82
C LEU A 43 -0.94 -6.71 -10.11
N ARG A 44 -1.00 -6.81 -8.78
CA ARG A 44 0.07 -7.42 -7.99
C ARG A 44 -0.01 -8.93 -8.20
N THR A 45 0.87 -9.46 -9.01
CA THR A 45 1.12 -10.90 -9.08
C THR A 45 2.01 -11.32 -7.90
N GLU A 46 2.00 -12.60 -7.53
CA GLU A 46 2.82 -13.15 -6.45
C GLU A 46 4.32 -12.81 -6.60
N THR A 47 4.81 -12.69 -7.84
CA THR A 47 6.17 -12.27 -8.20
C THR A 47 6.44 -10.77 -8.08
N ALA A 48 5.40 -9.94 -8.08
CA ALA A 48 5.49 -8.49 -7.88
C ALA A 48 5.29 -8.08 -6.40
N ALA A 49 5.31 -9.05 -5.48
CA ALA A 49 5.22 -8.81 -4.06
C ALA A 49 6.51 -8.16 -3.52
N GLY A 50 6.62 -6.84 -3.68
CA GLY A 50 7.41 -5.98 -2.80
C GLY A 50 8.94 -6.05 -2.93
N GLN A 51 9.49 -6.87 -3.83
CA GLN A 51 10.93 -6.89 -4.07
C GLN A 51 11.28 -5.91 -5.19
N ASN A 52 11.82 -4.75 -4.82
CA ASN A 52 12.44 -3.86 -5.78
C ASN A 52 13.70 -4.56 -6.32
N ALA A 53 13.67 -5.00 -7.58
CA ALA A 53 14.80 -5.68 -8.22
C ALA A 53 16.07 -4.81 -8.29
N ALA A 54 15.92 -3.48 -8.20
CA ALA A 54 17.03 -2.53 -8.12
C ALA A 54 17.48 -2.24 -6.67
N PHE A 55 16.93 -2.92 -5.66
CA PHE A 55 17.35 -2.75 -4.28
C PHE A 55 18.71 -3.41 -4.04
N ASP A 56 19.73 -2.57 -3.86
CA ASP A 56 21.07 -3.00 -3.47
C ASP A 56 21.15 -3.09 -1.95
N GLU A 57 20.97 -4.29 -1.42
CA GLU A 57 21.04 -4.59 0.01
C GLU A 57 22.41 -4.24 0.61
N ALA A 58 23.49 -4.50 -0.13
CA ALA A 58 24.84 -4.20 0.33
C ALA A 58 25.06 -2.69 0.47
N ARG A 59 24.57 -1.89 -0.48
CA ARG A 59 24.61 -0.42 -0.40
C ARG A 59 23.75 0.11 0.73
N PHE A 60 22.56 -0.44 0.94
CA PHE A 60 21.68 -0.05 2.04
C PHE A 60 22.38 -0.24 3.40
N GLU A 61 23.03 -1.39 3.61
CA GLU A 61 23.73 -1.68 4.86
C GLU A 61 24.97 -0.78 5.09
N ARG A 62 25.68 -0.37 4.03
CA ARG A 62 26.76 0.64 4.15
C ARG A 62 26.23 2.00 4.59
N LEU A 63 25.18 2.48 3.94
CA LEU A 63 24.56 3.78 4.28
C LEU A 63 24.01 3.79 5.72
N LYS A 64 23.44 2.66 6.17
CA LYS A 64 22.95 2.49 7.55
C LYS A 64 24.06 2.59 8.59
N ARG A 65 25.30 2.20 8.24
CA ARG A 65 26.50 2.36 9.08
C ARG A 65 27.13 3.75 8.99
N GLY A 66 26.58 4.65 8.17
CA GLY A 66 27.12 6.01 7.97
C GLY A 66 28.32 6.07 7.04
N GLU A 67 28.55 5.01 6.24
CA GLU A 67 29.59 5.00 5.22
C GLU A 67 29.12 5.80 4.01
N SER A 68 29.80 6.91 3.71
CA SER A 68 29.59 7.66 2.48
C SER A 68 30.08 6.85 1.28
N GLY A 69 29.24 6.70 0.27
CA GLY A 69 29.56 6.02 -0.99
C GLY A 69 30.53 6.81 -1.87
#